data_AF-A0A1V0DCM8-F1
#
_entry.id   AF-A0A1V0DCM8-F1
#
_cell.length_a   1.000
_cell.length_b   1.000
_cell.length_c   1.000
_cell.angle_alpha   90.00
_cell.angle_beta   90.00
_cell.angle_gamma   90.00
#
_symmetry.space_group_name_H-M   'P 1'
#
loop_
_entity.id
_entity.type
_entity.pdbx_description
1 polymer ?
#
loop_
_entity_poly.entity_id
_entity_poly.type
_entity_poly.pdbx_seq_one_letter_code
_entity_poly.pdbx_strand_id
1 'polypeptide(L)'
;MAAPASPANDTLLAAASPFEDLTEFAEAGDVRGMERALASIKQHLPSAKAVLGDTPKAYLDSLVTDIEEAFGNGEYRTVALLAVEAYRTLISALDESAMVVPKAVSLLDYAGFKLHVLAGADAPDWDLMQRVVQEADGFWNSIEGQIDEKGLRDAMNTAIQGMKEALSARDARLMAFAARVDLDLVDLLETYFEDHPQRP
;
A
#
# COMPACT_ATOMS: atom_id res chain seq x y z
N MET A 1 -1.56 23.95 -14.78
CA MET A 1 -1.48 24.56 -13.43
C MET A 1 -1.25 23.41 -12.46
N ALA A 2 -0.34 23.54 -11.49
CA ALA A 2 -0.16 22.50 -10.47
C ALA A 2 -1.49 22.25 -9.74
N ALA A 3 -1.77 21.00 -9.40
CA ALA A 3 -2.95 20.65 -8.60
C ALA A 3 -2.95 21.50 -7.31
N PRO A 4 -4.09 22.08 -6.89
CA PRO A 4 -4.13 22.84 -5.65
C PRO A 4 -3.80 21.91 -4.49
N ALA A 5 -2.88 22.33 -3.61
CA ALA A 5 -2.55 21.57 -2.41
C ALA A 5 -3.81 21.31 -1.59
N SER A 6 -4.04 20.04 -1.22
CA SER A 6 -5.16 19.62 -0.38
C SER A 6 -4.64 19.31 1.03
N PRO A 7 -4.90 20.20 2.03
CA PRO A 7 -4.51 19.93 3.42
C PRO A 7 -5.11 18.62 3.96
N ALA A 8 -6.25 18.19 3.41
CA ALA A 8 -6.86 16.91 3.74
C ALA A 8 -6.03 15.74 3.20
N ASN A 9 -5.54 15.81 1.97
CA ASN A 9 -4.65 14.78 1.42
C ASN A 9 -3.34 14.73 2.21
N ASP A 10 -2.72 15.87 2.51
CA ASP A 10 -1.50 15.93 3.31
C ASP A 10 -1.70 15.26 4.68
N THR A 11 -2.86 15.49 5.31
CA THR A 11 -3.22 14.87 6.59
C THR A 11 -3.39 13.36 6.46
N LEU A 12 -4.03 12.88 5.40
CA LEU A 12 -4.25 11.46 5.15
C LEU A 12 -2.94 10.72 4.82
N LEU A 13 -2.10 11.29 3.97
CA LEU A 13 -0.79 10.75 3.61
C LEU A 13 0.13 10.64 4.84
N ALA A 14 0.21 11.71 5.65
CA ALA A 14 0.97 11.70 6.89
C ALA A 14 0.46 10.64 7.90
N ALA A 15 -0.84 10.35 7.89
CA ALA A 15 -1.41 9.31 8.73
C ALA A 15 -1.26 7.89 8.15
N ALA A 16 -1.07 7.75 6.83
CA ALA A 16 -0.89 6.46 6.16
C ALA A 16 0.53 5.92 6.37
N SER A 17 1.55 6.78 6.32
CA SER A 17 2.96 6.39 6.44
C SER A 17 3.27 5.53 7.69
N PRO A 18 2.76 5.82 8.90
CA PRO A 18 2.96 4.94 10.05
C PRO A 18 2.39 3.52 9.92
N PHE A 19 1.38 3.30 9.07
CA PHE A 19 0.84 1.96 8.81
C PHE A 19 1.70 1.17 7.81
N GLU A 20 2.34 1.86 6.88
CA GLU A 20 3.35 1.30 5.97
C GLU A 20 4.56 0.81 6.79
N ASP A 21 5.15 1.69 7.60
CA ASP A 21 6.20 1.38 8.57
C ASP A 21 5.83 0.16 9.43
N LEU A 22 4.60 0.14 9.97
CA LEU A 22 4.11 -0.94 10.81
C LEU A 22 4.07 -2.27 10.05
N THR A 23 3.69 -2.25 8.77
CA THR A 23 3.67 -3.43 7.90
C THR A 23 5.08 -3.98 7.75
N GLU A 24 6.05 -3.15 7.37
CA GLU A 24 7.45 -3.56 7.21
C GLU A 24 8.06 -4.10 8.50
N PHE A 25 7.88 -3.39 9.61
CA PHE A 25 8.42 -3.81 10.91
C PHE A 25 7.80 -5.13 11.37
N ALA A 26 6.51 -5.35 11.11
CA ALA A 26 5.84 -6.58 11.44
C ALA A 26 6.34 -7.77 10.59
N GLU A 27 6.61 -7.56 9.30
CA GLU A 27 7.23 -8.57 8.45
C GLU A 27 8.66 -8.91 8.86
N ALA A 28 9.43 -7.90 9.28
CA ALA A 28 10.79 -8.08 9.78
C ALA A 28 10.86 -8.66 11.20
N GLY A 29 9.74 -8.73 11.92
CA GLY A 29 9.70 -9.07 13.34
C GLY A 29 10.38 -8.01 14.25
N ASP A 30 10.51 -6.77 13.78
CA ASP A 30 11.07 -5.66 14.57
C ASP A 30 10.04 -5.10 15.54
N VAL A 31 10.00 -5.68 16.74
CA VAL A 31 9.08 -5.26 17.81
C VAL A 31 9.25 -3.80 18.19
N ARG A 32 10.48 -3.27 18.22
CA ARG A 32 10.73 -1.86 18.57
C ARG A 32 10.31 -0.92 17.45
N GLY A 33 10.46 -1.34 16.20
CA GLY A 33 9.88 -0.69 15.04
C GLY A 33 8.37 -0.58 15.17
N MET A 34 7.69 -1.71 15.40
CA MET A 34 6.23 -1.77 15.57
C MET A 34 5.75 -0.86 16.70
N GLU A 35 6.40 -0.86 17.87
CA GLU A 35 6.03 0.03 18.99
C GLU A 35 6.08 1.52 18.60
N ARG A 36 7.12 1.92 17.85
CA ARG A 36 7.27 3.30 17.36
C ARG A 36 6.19 3.65 16.34
N ALA A 37 5.93 2.75 15.40
CA ALA A 37 4.88 2.93 14.40
C ALA A 37 3.49 3.04 15.04
N LEU A 38 3.16 2.16 16.00
CA LEU A 38 1.91 2.24 16.78
C LEU A 38 1.78 3.55 17.57
N ALA A 39 2.86 4.05 18.16
CA ALA A 39 2.85 5.34 18.82
C ALA A 39 2.61 6.49 17.82
N SER A 40 3.20 6.43 16.63
CA SER A 40 2.99 7.40 15.56
C SER A 40 1.55 7.37 15.03
N ILE A 41 0.99 6.18 14.78
CA ILE A 41 -0.43 6.00 14.41
C ILE A 41 -1.33 6.73 15.41
N LYS A 42 -1.13 6.53 16.72
CA LYS A 42 -1.93 7.19 17.76
C LYS A 42 -1.85 8.73 17.71
N GLN A 43 -0.72 9.28 17.28
CA GLN A 43 -0.54 10.73 17.14
C GLN A 43 -1.28 11.29 15.92
N HIS A 44 -1.23 10.59 14.78
CA HIS A 44 -1.81 11.05 13.52
C HIS A 44 -3.31 10.75 13.37
N LEU A 45 -3.80 9.67 14.00
CA LEU A 45 -5.16 9.17 13.83
C LEU A 45 -6.27 10.22 14.10
N PRO A 46 -6.20 11.07 15.15
CA PRO A 46 -7.23 12.08 15.39
C PRO A 46 -7.41 13.05 14.21
N SER A 47 -6.31 13.50 13.59
CA SER A 47 -6.33 14.42 12.46
C SER A 47 -6.88 13.75 11.20
N ALA A 48 -6.46 12.51 10.92
CA ALA A 48 -7.01 11.73 9.80
C ALA A 48 -8.53 11.54 9.94
N LYS A 49 -9.00 11.18 11.13
CA LYS A 49 -10.43 11.00 11.43
C LYS A 49 -11.26 12.28 11.31
N ALA A 50 -10.63 13.47 11.34
CA ALA A 50 -11.31 14.74 11.15
C ALA A 50 -11.62 15.04 9.68
N VAL A 51 -10.91 14.40 8.75
CA VAL A 51 -11.07 14.59 7.30
C VAL A 51 -11.67 13.37 6.58
N LEU A 52 -11.75 12.21 7.26
CA LEU A 52 -12.44 11.02 6.75
C LEU A 52 -13.97 11.13 6.87
N GLY A 53 -14.67 10.52 5.91
CA GLY A 53 -16.09 10.23 6.03
C GLY A 53 -16.39 9.16 7.09
N ASP A 54 -17.64 9.08 7.53
CA ASP A 54 -18.06 8.22 8.66
C ASP A 54 -17.74 6.73 8.45
N THR A 55 -17.95 6.20 7.25
CA THR A 55 -17.72 4.78 6.96
C THR A 55 -16.23 4.40 6.99
N PRO A 56 -15.32 5.05 6.22
CA PRO A 56 -13.88 4.80 6.35
C PRO A 56 -13.36 5.01 7.77
N LYS A 57 -13.86 6.01 8.49
CA LYS A 57 -13.49 6.28 9.88
C LYS A 57 -13.83 5.13 10.82
N ALA A 58 -15.05 4.60 10.75
CA ALA A 58 -15.46 3.47 11.57
C ALA A 58 -14.67 2.19 11.24
N TYR A 59 -14.36 1.98 9.96
CA TYR A 59 -13.54 0.84 9.54
C TYR A 59 -12.09 0.97 10.02
N LEU A 60 -11.50 2.15 9.90
CA LEU A 60 -10.16 2.44 10.42
C LEU A 60 -10.07 2.23 11.93
N ASP A 61 -11.10 2.62 12.70
CA ASP A 61 -11.15 2.38 14.15
C ASP A 61 -11.16 0.87 14.49
N SER A 62 -11.89 0.07 13.72
CA SER A 62 -11.86 -1.40 13.87
C SER A 62 -10.47 -1.94 13.59
N LEU A 63 -9.86 -1.54 12.46
CA LEU A 63 -8.52 -2.01 12.09
C LEU A 63 -7.47 -1.67 13.15
N VAL A 64 -7.49 -0.45 13.69
CA VAL A 64 -6.54 -0.04 14.74
C VAL A 64 -6.74 -0.87 16.02
N THR A 65 -7.98 -1.16 16.39
CA THR A 65 -8.28 -2.02 17.55
C THR A 65 -7.74 -3.43 17.34
N ASP A 66 -7.99 -4.02 16.17
CA ASP A 66 -7.55 -5.37 15.82
C ASP A 66 -6.01 -5.45 15.72
N ILE A 67 -5.35 -4.39 15.25
CA ILE A 67 -3.89 -4.25 15.21
C ILE A 67 -3.30 -4.30 16.62
N GLU A 68 -3.87 -3.54 17.56
CA GLU A 68 -3.38 -3.51 18.94
C GLU A 68 -3.54 -4.87 19.63
N GLU A 69 -4.67 -5.56 19.39
CA GLU A 69 -4.90 -6.91 19.89
C GLU A 69 -3.90 -7.92 19.30
N ALA A 70 -3.76 -7.95 17.97
CA ALA A 70 -2.82 -8.83 17.28
C ALA A 70 -1.37 -8.59 17.74
N PHE A 71 -0.97 -7.33 17.90
CA PHE A 71 0.36 -6.99 18.42
C PHE A 71 0.56 -7.50 19.84
N GLY A 72 -0.43 -7.33 20.73
CA GLY A 72 -0.40 -7.84 22.09
C GLY A 72 -0.31 -9.38 22.18
N ASN A 73 -0.87 -10.08 21.20
CA ASN A 73 -0.82 -11.54 21.09
C ASN A 73 0.43 -12.07 20.37
N GLY A 74 1.31 -11.19 19.87
CA GLY A 74 2.50 -11.59 19.11
C GLY A 74 2.20 -12.06 17.68
N GLU A 75 1.03 -11.72 17.14
CA GLU A 75 0.56 -12.13 15.81
C GLU A 75 1.02 -11.15 14.73
N TYR A 76 2.34 -11.04 14.51
CA TYR A 76 2.91 -9.98 13.66
C TYR A 76 2.47 -10.05 12.20
N ARG A 77 2.24 -11.25 11.67
CA ARG A 77 1.62 -11.40 10.34
C ARG A 77 0.22 -10.77 10.28
N THR A 78 -0.60 -10.97 11.32
CA THR A 78 -1.93 -10.37 11.42
C THR A 78 -1.81 -8.85 11.52
N VAL A 79 -0.86 -8.34 12.31
CA VAL A 79 -0.53 -6.91 12.38
C VAL A 79 -0.22 -6.35 10.98
N ALA A 80 0.67 -6.99 10.23
CA ALA A 80 1.04 -6.55 8.88
C ALA A 80 -0.18 -6.52 7.93
N LEU A 81 -1.00 -7.58 7.94
CA LEU A 81 -2.20 -7.64 7.09
C LEU A 81 -3.24 -6.57 7.42
N LEU A 82 -3.41 -6.22 8.69
CA LEU A 82 -4.36 -5.20 9.13
C LEU A 82 -3.82 -3.78 8.90
N ALA A 83 -2.51 -3.57 9.14
CA ALA A 83 -1.85 -2.30 8.91
C ALA A 83 -1.93 -1.89 7.44
N VAL A 84 -1.68 -2.83 6.52
CA VAL A 84 -1.78 -2.56 5.08
C VAL A 84 -3.22 -2.24 4.63
N GLU A 85 -4.25 -2.79 5.28
CA GLU A 85 -5.65 -2.40 5.01
C GLU A 85 -6.00 -1.02 5.59
N ALA A 86 -5.41 -0.64 6.72
CA ALA A 86 -5.57 0.69 7.29
C ALA A 86 -4.92 1.74 6.38
N TYR A 87 -3.72 1.45 5.85
CA TYR A 87 -3.08 2.23 4.80
C TYR A 87 -4.00 2.38 3.58
N ARG A 88 -4.50 1.27 3.01
CA ARG A 88 -5.44 1.31 1.87
C ARG A 88 -6.67 2.17 2.15
N THR A 89 -7.21 2.09 3.37
CA THR A 89 -8.39 2.86 3.78
C THR A 89 -8.13 4.37 3.71
N LEU A 90 -6.95 4.82 4.15
CA LEU A 90 -6.53 6.21 4.09
C LEU A 90 -6.24 6.67 2.66
N ILE A 91 -5.47 5.89 1.90
CA ILE A 91 -5.14 6.18 0.51
C ILE A 91 -6.40 6.25 -0.35
N SER A 92 -7.36 5.34 -0.15
CA SER A 92 -8.62 5.32 -0.90
C SER A 92 -9.46 6.59 -0.71
N ALA A 93 -9.29 7.27 0.43
CA ALA A 93 -10.01 8.50 0.77
C ALA A 93 -9.38 9.78 0.18
N LEU A 94 -8.21 9.69 -0.45
CA LEU A 94 -7.55 10.84 -1.08
C LEU A 94 -8.39 11.40 -2.23
N ASP A 95 -8.43 12.72 -2.32
CA ASP A 95 -8.95 13.46 -3.47
C ASP A 95 -7.90 13.44 -4.60
N GLU A 96 -8.14 12.57 -5.58
CA GLU A 96 -7.25 12.34 -6.71
C GLU A 96 -7.06 13.60 -7.58
N SER A 97 -8.04 14.50 -7.62
CA SER A 97 -7.93 15.74 -8.42
C SER A 97 -6.91 16.74 -7.86
N ALA A 98 -6.54 16.56 -6.59
CA ALA A 98 -5.57 17.38 -5.88
C ALA A 98 -4.19 16.70 -5.73
N MET A 99 -3.94 15.59 -6.44
CA MET A 99 -2.70 14.84 -6.35
C MET A 99 -1.76 15.11 -7.54
N VAL A 100 -0.46 15.16 -7.26
CA VAL A 100 0.60 15.18 -8.28
C VAL A 100 0.94 13.76 -8.72
N VAL A 101 1.23 12.88 -7.75
CA VAL A 101 1.40 11.45 -7.96
C VAL A 101 0.03 10.79 -7.96
N PRO A 102 -0.37 10.03 -9.00
CA PRO A 102 -1.66 9.35 -9.01
C PRO A 102 -1.81 8.42 -7.80
N LYS A 103 -3.00 8.43 -7.19
CA LYS A 103 -3.34 7.53 -6.07
C LYS A 103 -3.04 6.05 -6.37
N ALA A 104 -3.16 5.65 -7.64
CA ALA A 104 -2.86 4.30 -8.08
C ALA A 104 -1.42 3.86 -7.79
N VAL A 105 -0.45 4.77 -7.69
CA VAL A 105 0.94 4.45 -7.32
C VAL A 105 1.00 3.94 -5.89
N SER A 106 0.42 4.66 -4.92
CA SER A 106 0.29 4.19 -3.54
C SER A 106 -0.59 2.93 -3.41
N LEU A 107 -1.54 2.71 -4.33
CA LEU A 107 -2.34 1.48 -4.32
C LEU A 107 -1.59 0.26 -4.91
N LEU A 108 -0.58 0.48 -5.76
CA LEU A 108 0.37 -0.57 -6.15
C LEU A 108 1.24 -0.96 -4.96
N ASP A 109 1.74 0.03 -4.21
CA ASP A 109 2.49 -0.18 -2.97
C ASP A 109 1.72 -1.07 -1.97
N TYR A 110 0.44 -0.72 -1.72
CA TYR A 110 -0.50 -1.56 -0.97
C TYR A 110 -0.51 -3.01 -1.47
N ALA A 111 -0.63 -3.21 -2.78
CA ALA A 111 -0.73 -4.53 -3.37
C ALA A 111 0.58 -5.32 -3.22
N GLY A 112 1.73 -4.67 -3.43
CA GLY A 112 3.06 -5.21 -3.17
C GLY A 112 3.20 -5.70 -1.73
N PHE A 113 2.94 -4.84 -0.74
CA PHE A 113 3.02 -5.23 0.67
C PHE A 113 2.03 -6.34 1.00
N LYS A 114 0.77 -6.24 0.57
CA LYS A 114 -0.24 -7.27 0.84
C LYS A 114 0.17 -8.63 0.27
N LEU A 115 0.66 -8.66 -0.97
CA LEU A 115 1.11 -9.90 -1.62
C LEU A 115 2.36 -10.47 -0.95
N HIS A 116 3.32 -9.63 -0.58
CA HIS A 116 4.53 -10.04 0.12
C HIS A 116 4.17 -10.68 1.48
N VAL A 117 3.31 -10.01 2.26
CA VAL A 117 2.79 -10.57 3.50
C VAL A 117 2.07 -11.88 3.22
N LEU A 118 1.09 -11.94 2.31
CA LEU A 118 0.36 -13.18 2.04
C LEU A 118 1.29 -14.34 1.60
N ALA A 119 2.33 -14.04 0.83
CA ALA A 119 3.27 -15.03 0.29
C ALA A 119 4.14 -15.68 1.36
N GLY A 120 4.45 -14.97 2.45
CA GLY A 120 5.20 -15.55 3.57
C GLY A 120 4.39 -16.51 4.47
N ALA A 121 3.12 -16.83 4.14
CA ALA A 121 2.28 -17.64 5.01
C ALA A 121 2.67 -19.12 4.93
N ASP A 122 2.55 -19.85 6.04
CA ASP A 122 2.70 -21.32 6.03
C ASP A 122 1.70 -21.99 5.07
N ALA A 123 0.49 -21.43 4.99
CA ALA A 123 -0.55 -21.81 4.06
C ALA A 123 -1.02 -20.56 3.27
N PRO A 124 -0.44 -20.29 2.09
CA PRO A 124 -0.82 -19.16 1.27
C PRO A 124 -2.30 -19.17 0.86
N ASP A 125 -2.98 -18.05 1.08
CA ASP A 125 -4.35 -17.83 0.58
C ASP A 125 -4.29 -17.37 -0.89
N TRP A 126 -4.25 -18.36 -1.78
CA TRP A 126 -4.16 -18.13 -3.23
C TRP A 126 -5.36 -17.38 -3.81
N ASP A 127 -6.56 -17.54 -3.24
CA ASP A 127 -7.76 -16.87 -3.73
C ASP A 127 -7.72 -15.38 -3.35
N LEU A 128 -7.22 -15.05 -2.16
CA LEU A 128 -6.98 -13.67 -1.77
C LEU A 128 -5.85 -13.04 -2.58
N MET A 129 -4.73 -13.73 -2.77
CA MET A 129 -3.66 -13.22 -3.64
C MET A 129 -4.15 -12.99 -5.07
N GLN A 130 -5.01 -13.85 -5.61
CA GLN A 130 -5.57 -13.66 -6.93
C GLN A 130 -6.35 -12.35 -7.04
N ARG A 131 -7.14 -12.02 -6.02
CA ARG A 131 -7.86 -10.73 -5.97
C ARG A 131 -6.89 -9.55 -5.90
N VAL A 132 -5.85 -9.63 -5.07
CA VAL A 132 -4.87 -8.53 -4.93
C VAL A 132 -4.07 -8.32 -6.23
N VAL A 133 -3.67 -9.39 -6.94
CA VAL A 133 -3.02 -9.24 -8.26
C VAL A 133 -3.95 -8.62 -9.30
N GLN A 134 -5.25 -8.94 -9.26
CA GLN A 134 -6.23 -8.30 -10.14
C GLN A 134 -6.38 -6.80 -9.83
N GLU A 135 -6.34 -6.43 -8.55
CA GLU A 135 -6.32 -5.03 -8.13
C GLU A 135 -5.05 -4.32 -8.60
N ALA A 136 -3.87 -4.91 -8.38
CA ALA A 136 -2.58 -4.38 -8.84
C ALA A 136 -2.56 -4.15 -10.35
N ASP A 137 -3.02 -5.14 -11.13
CA ASP A 137 -3.16 -5.02 -12.58
C ASP A 137 -4.11 -3.87 -12.96
N GLY A 138 -5.22 -3.71 -12.25
CA GLY A 138 -6.16 -2.61 -12.44
C GLY A 138 -5.54 -1.24 -12.15
N PHE A 139 -4.80 -1.11 -11.04
CA PHE A 139 -4.09 0.12 -10.69
C PHE A 139 -3.04 0.47 -11.73
N TRP A 140 -2.21 -0.51 -12.13
CA TRP A 140 -1.20 -0.32 -13.16
C TRP A 140 -1.80 0.14 -14.50
N ASN A 141 -2.83 -0.55 -14.98
CA ASN A 141 -3.50 -0.21 -16.23
C ASN A 141 -4.09 1.21 -16.22
N SER A 142 -4.43 1.76 -15.05
CA SER A 142 -4.96 3.13 -14.94
C SER A 142 -3.92 4.23 -15.17
N ILE A 143 -2.62 3.93 -14.95
CA ILE A 143 -1.53 4.90 -15.01
C ILE A 143 -0.47 4.60 -16.07
N GLU A 144 -0.42 3.38 -16.62
CA GLU A 144 0.59 2.97 -17.60
C GLU A 144 0.71 3.97 -18.78
N GLY A 145 -0.44 4.39 -19.33
CA GLY A 145 -0.49 5.30 -20.47
C GLY A 145 -0.02 6.73 -20.19
N GLN A 146 0.23 7.07 -18.92
CA GLN A 146 0.72 8.38 -18.47
C GLN A 146 2.25 8.43 -18.35
N ILE A 147 2.91 7.28 -18.50
CA ILE A 147 4.36 7.14 -18.33
C ILE A 147 4.98 7.10 -19.71
N ASP A 148 5.89 8.03 -20.03
CA ASP A 148 6.58 8.08 -21.32
C ASP A 148 7.90 7.28 -21.30
N GLU A 149 8.47 7.05 -20.12
CA GLU A 149 9.68 6.26 -19.96
C GLU A 149 9.43 4.76 -20.22
N LYS A 150 9.88 4.29 -21.38
CA LYS A 150 9.69 2.89 -21.80
C LYS A 150 10.29 1.89 -20.81
N GLY A 151 11.47 2.18 -20.26
CA GLY A 151 12.15 1.28 -19.34
C GLY A 151 11.32 1.02 -18.08
N LEU A 152 10.80 2.09 -17.47
CA LEU A 152 9.94 2.03 -16.29
C LEU A 152 8.62 1.28 -16.58
N ARG A 153 7.96 1.60 -17.71
CA ARG A 153 6.75 0.87 -18.12
C ARG A 153 7.00 -0.63 -18.32
N ASP A 154 8.07 -1.00 -19.02
CA ASP A 154 8.40 -2.40 -19.26
C ASP A 154 8.72 -3.13 -17.95
N ALA A 155 9.40 -2.48 -17.01
CA ALA A 155 9.72 -3.03 -15.70
C ALA A 155 8.45 -3.31 -14.88
N MET A 156 7.53 -2.35 -14.80
CA MET A 156 6.23 -2.54 -14.13
C MET A 156 5.40 -3.65 -14.78
N ASN A 157 5.32 -3.68 -16.12
CA ASN A 157 4.66 -4.76 -16.85
C ASN A 157 5.27 -6.13 -16.51
N THR A 158 6.60 -6.19 -16.37
CA THR A 158 7.30 -7.42 -15.98
C THR A 158 6.98 -7.83 -14.55
N ALA A 159 6.93 -6.89 -13.61
CA ALA A 159 6.58 -7.17 -12.21
C ALA A 159 5.15 -7.73 -12.09
N ILE A 160 4.16 -7.06 -12.70
CA ILE A 160 2.75 -7.50 -12.72
C ILE A 160 2.62 -8.87 -13.39
N GLN A 161 3.32 -9.10 -14.50
CA GLN A 161 3.33 -10.41 -15.16
C GLN A 161 3.96 -11.50 -14.27
N GLY A 162 5.03 -11.17 -13.54
CA GLY A 162 5.64 -12.06 -12.55
C GLY A 162 4.66 -12.49 -11.45
N MET A 163 3.84 -11.56 -10.94
CA MET A 163 2.79 -11.89 -9.97
C MET A 163 1.73 -12.84 -10.56
N LYS A 164 1.30 -12.60 -11.81
CA LYS A 164 0.34 -13.46 -12.52
C LYS A 164 0.89 -14.87 -12.73
N GLU A 165 2.17 -14.99 -13.09
CA GLU A 165 2.85 -16.28 -13.23
C GLU A 165 3.00 -17.00 -11.88
N ALA A 166 3.36 -16.28 -10.82
CA ALA A 166 3.42 -16.81 -9.46
C ALA A 166 2.08 -17.40 -9.01
N LEU A 167 0.96 -16.71 -9.30
CA LEU A 167 -0.38 -17.24 -9.04
C LEU A 167 -0.65 -18.52 -9.82
N SER A 168 -0.36 -18.52 -11.12
CA SER A 168 -0.63 -19.68 -11.96
C SER A 168 0.18 -20.90 -11.54
N ALA A 169 1.42 -20.69 -11.09
CA ALA A 169 2.31 -21.74 -10.61
C ALA A 169 2.05 -22.10 -9.14
N ARG A 170 1.28 -21.29 -8.40
CA ARG A 170 1.19 -21.33 -6.93
C ARG A 170 2.57 -21.32 -6.27
N ASP A 171 3.44 -20.43 -6.76
CA ASP A 171 4.81 -20.27 -6.26
C ASP A 171 4.90 -19.05 -5.33
N ALA A 172 4.92 -19.31 -4.03
CA ALA A 172 4.94 -18.26 -3.01
C ALA A 172 6.26 -17.48 -3.00
N ARG A 173 7.38 -18.12 -3.37
CA ARG A 173 8.68 -17.44 -3.44
C ARG A 173 8.73 -16.49 -4.62
N LEU A 174 8.22 -16.92 -5.77
CA LEU A 174 8.09 -16.06 -6.93
C LEU A 174 7.12 -14.90 -6.65
N MET A 175 6.01 -15.17 -5.94
CA MET A 175 5.07 -14.12 -5.54
C MET A 175 5.74 -13.07 -4.66
N ALA A 176 6.45 -13.50 -3.60
CA ALA A 176 7.17 -12.59 -2.72
C ALA A 176 8.24 -11.78 -3.47
N PHE A 177 8.98 -12.42 -4.39
CA PHE A 177 9.96 -11.73 -5.22
C PHE A 177 9.31 -10.69 -6.14
N ALA A 178 8.26 -11.04 -6.87
CA ALA A 178 7.57 -10.12 -7.77
C ALA A 178 6.93 -8.95 -7.01
N ALA A 179 6.34 -9.22 -5.84
CA ALA A 179 5.82 -8.20 -4.95
C ALA A 179 6.91 -7.24 -4.45
N ARG A 180 8.11 -7.75 -4.11
CA ARG A 180 9.23 -6.90 -3.74
C ARG A 180 9.73 -6.02 -4.89
N VAL A 181 9.79 -6.58 -6.10
CA VAL A 181 10.15 -5.82 -7.30
C VAL A 181 9.14 -4.71 -7.56
N ASP A 182 7.84 -4.96 -7.37
CA ASP A 182 6.80 -3.94 -7.47
C ASP A 182 7.01 -2.80 -6.47
N LEU A 183 7.23 -3.12 -5.19
CA LEU A 183 7.57 -2.13 -4.15
C LEU A 183 8.79 -1.27 -4.53
N ASP A 184 9.88 -1.90 -4.95
CA ASP A 184 11.09 -1.17 -5.36
C ASP A 184 10.86 -0.30 -6.63
N LEU A 185 9.88 -0.64 -7.48
CA LEU A 185 9.53 0.13 -8.68
C LEU A 185 8.52 1.26 -8.40
N VAL A 186 7.69 1.14 -7.36
CA VAL A 186 6.78 2.21 -6.92
C VAL A 186 7.56 3.48 -6.59
N ASP A 187 8.69 3.39 -5.89
CA ASP A 187 9.58 4.53 -5.63
C ASP A 187 9.98 5.28 -6.92
N LEU A 188 10.23 4.53 -7.99
CA LEU A 188 10.57 5.09 -9.30
C LEU A 188 9.36 5.72 -9.98
N LEU A 189 8.17 5.16 -9.80
CA LEU A 189 6.91 5.75 -10.27
C LEU A 189 6.62 7.07 -9.56
N GLU A 190 6.77 7.12 -8.24
CA GLU A 190 6.60 8.34 -7.45
C GLU A 190 7.52 9.44 -7.97
N THR A 191 8.82 9.15 -8.05
CA THR A 191 9.83 10.08 -8.60
C THR A 191 9.46 10.52 -10.03
N TYR A 192 9.04 9.58 -10.88
CA TYR A 192 8.64 9.89 -12.26
C TYR A 192 7.50 10.91 -12.30
N PHE A 193 6.43 10.71 -11.52
CA PHE A 193 5.27 11.61 -11.51
C PHE A 193 5.56 12.95 -10.83
N GLU A 194 6.46 13.00 -9.84
CA GLU A 194 6.94 14.25 -9.25
C GLU A 194 7.73 15.10 -10.26
N ASP A 195 8.58 14.47 -11.07
CA ASP A 195 9.38 15.13 -12.12
C ASP A 195 8.56 15.47 -13.37
N HIS A 196 7.51 14.68 -13.65
CA HIS A 196 6.65 14.81 -14.83
C HIS A 196 5.18 15.02 -14.40
N PRO A 197 4.87 16.09 -13.66
CA PRO A 197 3.51 16.35 -13.22
C PRO A 197 2.60 16.50 -14.43
N GLN A 198 1.52 15.73 -14.46
CA GLN A 198 0.54 15.75 -15.54
C GLN A 198 0.08 17.19 -15.78
N ARG A 199 0.31 17.71 -17.00
CA ARG A 199 -0.22 19.02 -17.39
C ARG A 199 -1.69 18.83 -17.75
N PRO A 200 -2.60 19.69 -17.25
CA PRO A 200 -4.02 19.63 -17.60
C PRO A 200 -4.25 19.85 -19.09
#